data_AF-A0A5R9F8T2-F1
#
_entry.id   AF-A0A5R9F8T2-F1
#
_cell.length_a   1.000
_cell.length_b   1.000
_cell.length_c   1.000
_cell.angle_alpha   90.00
_cell.angle_beta   90.00
_cell.angle_gamma   90.00
#
_symmetry.space_group_name_H-M   'P 1'
#
loop_
_entity.id
_entity.type
_entity.pdbx_description
1 polymer ?
#
loop_
_entity_poly.entity_id
_entity_poly.type
_entity_poly.pdbx_seq_one_letter_code
_entity_poly.pdbx_strand_id
1 'polypeptide(L)'
;MATFFLSGNELEQNFEEGKAVAEAGHQIGNHTYSHQRMIFKKTSFINEEVEKRNELIRETGYEGEIDFRPLNGKKIKALPYYLNKQKIDMIMWSLETFSYCTRCPMTQGRTENNRAVLQSLSERGYRFVIVNELQEE
;
A
#
# COMPACT_ATOMS: atom_id res chain seq x y z
N MET A 1 -12.19 -7.99 1.95
CA MET A 1 -10.91 -8.01 1.23
C MET A 1 -10.48 -6.57 1.00
N ALA A 2 -9.18 -6.27 1.09
CA ALA A 2 -8.64 -4.93 0.85
C ALA A 2 -7.16 -5.05 0.43
N THR A 3 -6.57 -3.96 -0.04
CA THR A 3 -5.13 -3.87 -0.35
C THR A 3 -4.41 -3.09 0.74
N PHE A 4 -3.41 -3.71 1.36
CA PHE A 4 -2.57 -3.12 2.38
C PHE A 4 -1.19 -2.78 1.80
N PHE A 5 -0.87 -1.49 1.73
CA PHE A 5 0.47 -1.05 1.34
C PHE A 5 1.35 -0.96 2.59
N LEU A 6 2.29 -1.89 2.73
CA LEU A 6 3.12 -2.04 3.93
C LEU A 6 4.45 -1.28 3.78
N SER A 7 4.82 -0.54 4.81
CA SER A 7 6.17 0.03 4.94
C SER A 7 7.12 -1.06 5.44
N GLY A 8 8.29 -1.19 4.82
CA GLY A 8 9.19 -2.28 5.19
C GLY A 8 9.75 -2.16 6.63
N ASN A 9 10.00 -0.94 7.13
CA ASN A 9 10.40 -0.75 8.53
C ASN A 9 9.34 -1.25 9.52
N GLU A 10 8.06 -1.03 9.20
CA GLU A 10 6.94 -1.48 10.04
C GLU A 10 6.74 -2.99 9.92
N LEU A 11 6.91 -3.54 8.71
CA LEU A 11 6.80 -4.98 8.46
C LEU A 11 7.91 -5.77 9.17
N GLU A 12 9.14 -5.26 9.23
CA GLU A 12 10.23 -5.90 9.97
C GLU A 12 9.94 -5.96 11.48
N GLN A 13 9.29 -4.92 12.02
CA GLN A 13 8.94 -4.84 13.45
C GLN A 13 7.66 -5.61 13.80
N ASN A 14 6.76 -5.77 12.85
CA ASN A 14 5.41 -6.31 13.01
C ASN A 14 5.16 -7.40 11.95
N PHE A 15 6.09 -8.35 11.87
CA PHE A 15 6.11 -9.35 10.81
C PHE A 15 4.92 -10.32 10.89
N GLU A 16 4.50 -10.67 12.11
CA GLU A 16 3.35 -11.54 12.34
C GLU A 16 2.03 -10.89 11.89
N GLU A 17 1.91 -9.57 12.02
CA GLU A 17 0.79 -8.81 11.47
C GLU A 17 0.79 -8.86 9.93
N GLY A 18 1.97 -8.78 9.31
CA GLY A 18 2.14 -8.95 7.86
C GLY A 18 1.68 -10.34 7.37
N LYS A 19 2.01 -11.39 8.11
CA LYS A 19 1.49 -12.76 7.84
C LYS A 19 -0.02 -12.83 8.00
N ALA A 20 -0.57 -12.29 9.08
CA ALA A 20 -2.00 -12.32 9.32
C ALA A 20 -2.79 -11.63 8.19
N VAL A 21 -2.25 -10.55 7.61
CA VAL A 21 -2.84 -9.90 6.42
C VAL A 21 -2.81 -10.83 5.21
N ALA A 22 -1.70 -11.52 4.96
CA ALA A 22 -1.56 -12.46 3.85
C ALA A 22 -2.50 -13.68 4.02
N GLU A 23 -2.53 -14.28 5.21
CA GLU A 23 -3.39 -15.42 5.58
C GLU A 23 -4.88 -15.07 5.50
N ALA A 24 -5.25 -13.82 5.79
CA ALA A 24 -6.62 -13.32 5.64
C ALA A 24 -7.05 -13.12 4.16
N GLY A 25 -6.18 -13.40 3.20
CA GLY A 25 -6.44 -13.28 1.76
C GLY A 25 -6.52 -11.83 1.29
N HIS A 26 -5.86 -10.90 1.97
CA HIS A 26 -5.78 -9.51 1.52
C HIS A 26 -4.63 -9.33 0.52
N GLN A 27 -4.77 -8.36 -0.39
CA GLN A 27 -3.67 -8.00 -1.27
C GLN A 27 -2.63 -7.19 -0.47
N ILE A 28 -1.34 -7.45 -0.69
CA ILE A 28 -0.24 -6.71 -0.07
C ILE A 28 0.57 -5.99 -1.16
N GLY A 29 0.76 -4.69 -0.96
CA GLY A 29 1.62 -3.84 -1.78
C GLY A 29 2.76 -3.22 -0.97
N ASN A 30 3.70 -2.60 -1.68
CA ASN A 30 4.89 -1.97 -1.11
C ASN A 30 4.69 -0.45 -0.91
N HIS A 31 4.94 0.08 0.29
CA HIS A 31 4.79 1.51 0.63
C HIS A 31 6.11 2.27 0.86
N THR A 32 7.24 1.84 0.26
CA THR A 32 8.58 2.39 0.55
C THR A 32 9.09 1.98 1.94
N TYR A 33 10.42 1.94 2.13
CA TYR A 33 11.06 1.47 3.37
C TYR A 33 11.40 2.60 4.35
N SER A 34 12.31 3.50 3.97
CA SER A 34 13.02 4.31 4.97
C SER A 34 12.33 5.61 5.39
N HIS A 35 11.15 5.93 4.83
CA HIS A 35 10.59 7.30 4.83
C HIS A 35 11.62 8.38 4.38
N GLN A 36 12.77 7.99 3.82
CA GLN A 36 13.75 8.94 3.32
C GLN A 36 13.29 9.48 1.99
N ARG A 37 13.58 10.78 1.78
CA ARG A 37 13.35 11.40 0.49
C ARG A 37 14.20 10.70 -0.56
N MET A 38 13.56 10.08 -1.55
CA MET A 38 14.20 9.45 -2.72
C MET A 38 14.86 10.46 -3.69
N ILE A 39 15.08 11.71 -3.25
CA ILE A 39 15.60 12.81 -4.07
C ILE A 39 17.12 12.64 -4.16
N PHE A 40 17.67 12.65 -5.38
CA PHE A 40 19.10 12.47 -5.68
C PHE A 40 19.70 11.10 -5.34
N LYS A 41 18.87 10.08 -5.09
CA LYS A 41 19.35 8.70 -4.90
C LYS A 41 19.65 8.03 -6.24
N LYS A 42 20.68 7.18 -6.28
CA LYS A 42 21.02 6.38 -7.46
C LYS A 42 19.93 5.34 -7.72
N THR A 43 19.78 4.95 -8.98
CA THR A 43 18.85 3.87 -9.38
C THR A 43 19.12 2.56 -8.66
N SER A 44 20.38 2.25 -8.33
CA SER A 44 20.75 1.07 -7.53
C SER A 44 20.16 1.09 -6.12
N PHE A 45 20.05 2.27 -5.50
CA PHE A 45 19.40 2.43 -4.19
C PHE A 45 17.88 2.24 -4.29
N ILE A 46 17.25 2.77 -5.34
CA ILE A 46 15.83 2.54 -5.60
C ILE A 46 15.54 1.05 -5.80
N ASN A 47 16.40 0.36 -6.56
CA ASN A 47 16.30 -1.07 -6.78
C ASN A 47 16.38 -1.85 -5.46
N GLU A 48 17.40 -1.55 -4.65
CA GLU A 48 17.59 -2.22 -3.37
C GLU A 48 16.43 -1.96 -2.38
N GLU A 49 15.86 -0.75 -2.36
CA GLU A 49 14.72 -0.42 -1.50
C GLU A 49 13.45 -1.17 -1.91
N VAL A 50 13.18 -1.29 -3.22
CA VAL A 50 11.98 -1.97 -3.75
C VAL A 50 12.12 -3.48 -3.63
N GLU A 51 13.20 -4.06 -4.18
CA GLU A 51 13.35 -5.51 -4.27
C GLU A 51 13.47 -6.18 -2.90
N LYS A 52 14.32 -5.68 -2.00
CA LYS A 52 14.46 -6.26 -0.65
C LYS A 52 13.15 -6.24 0.15
N ARG A 53 12.23 -5.34 -0.20
CA ARG A 53 10.93 -5.23 0.47
C ARG A 53 9.89 -6.11 -0.17
N ASN A 54 9.95 -6.28 -1.48
CA ASN A 54 9.18 -7.31 -2.13
C ASN A 54 9.58 -8.68 -1.57
N GLU A 55 10.88 -8.94 -1.36
CA GLU A 55 11.38 -10.14 -0.68
C GLU A 55 10.79 -10.30 0.72
N LEU A 56 10.85 -9.28 1.58
CA LEU A 56 10.25 -9.35 2.92
C LEU A 56 8.74 -9.59 2.88
N ILE A 57 8.02 -9.00 1.92
CA ILE A 57 6.59 -9.28 1.70
C ILE A 57 6.40 -10.74 1.27
N ARG A 58 7.27 -11.32 0.44
CA ARG A 58 7.19 -12.74 0.08
C ARG A 58 7.38 -13.64 1.29
N GLU A 59 8.26 -13.26 2.23
CA GLU A 59 8.49 -14.02 3.45
C GLU A 59 7.24 -14.11 4.35
N THR A 60 6.26 -13.20 4.20
CA THR A 60 4.98 -13.33 4.93
C THR A 60 4.07 -14.43 4.38
N GLY A 61 4.45 -15.08 3.27
CA GLY A 61 3.63 -16.06 2.56
C GLY A 61 2.76 -15.45 1.46
N TYR A 62 2.92 -14.17 1.15
CA TYR A 62 2.14 -13.51 0.09
C TYR A 62 2.67 -13.84 -1.32
N GLU A 63 1.83 -14.50 -2.12
CA GLU A 63 2.18 -14.94 -3.48
C GLU A 63 1.60 -14.05 -4.60
N GLY A 64 0.74 -13.08 -4.28
CA GLY A 64 0.11 -12.20 -5.26
C GLY A 64 1.06 -11.17 -5.90
N GLU A 65 0.54 -10.35 -6.79
CA GLU A 65 1.27 -9.20 -7.34
C GLU A 65 1.51 -8.13 -6.27
N ILE A 66 2.67 -7.49 -6.32
CA ILE A 66 3.10 -6.48 -5.34
C ILE A 66 3.18 -5.13 -6.05
N ASP A 67 2.09 -4.38 -5.98
CA ASP A 67 2.04 -3.00 -6.46
C ASP A 67 2.80 -2.05 -5.54
N PHE A 68 3.21 -0.90 -6.09
CA PHE A 68 3.96 0.11 -5.36
C PHE A 68 3.15 1.39 -5.12
N ARG A 69 3.09 1.87 -3.88
CA ARG A 69 2.52 3.18 -3.53
C ARG A 69 3.59 4.13 -2.99
N PRO A 70 3.89 5.26 -3.67
CA PRO A 70 4.94 6.18 -3.25
C PRO A 70 4.54 7.05 -2.05
N LEU A 71 5.53 7.41 -1.24
CA LEU A 71 5.37 8.37 -0.14
C LEU A 71 4.99 9.77 -0.67
N ASN A 72 3.93 10.37 -0.12
CA ASN A 72 3.45 11.72 -0.44
C ASN A 72 3.12 12.00 -1.93
N GLY A 73 2.93 10.98 -2.76
CA GLY A 73 2.62 11.15 -4.20
C GLY A 73 3.69 11.90 -5.00
N LYS A 74 4.89 12.14 -4.44
CA LYS A 74 5.94 12.94 -5.09
C LYS A 74 6.65 12.09 -6.15
N LYS A 75 6.30 12.32 -7.41
CA LYS A 75 6.89 11.66 -8.58
C LYS A 75 8.29 12.22 -8.87
N ILE A 76 9.32 11.60 -8.29
CA ILE A 76 10.71 11.83 -8.70
C ILE A 76 10.93 11.01 -9.97
N LYS A 77 11.27 11.64 -11.10
CA LYS A 77 11.31 10.99 -12.44
C LYS A 77 11.98 9.61 -12.50
N ALA A 78 13.00 9.36 -11.68
CA ALA A 78 13.70 8.08 -11.61
C ALA A 78 12.81 6.91 -11.11
N LEU A 79 11.88 7.17 -10.18
CA LEU A 79 11.05 6.14 -9.58
C LEU A 79 9.98 5.61 -10.55
N PRO A 80 9.13 6.45 -11.20
CA PRO A 80 8.21 5.97 -12.23
C PRO A 80 8.94 5.25 -13.37
N TYR A 81 10.12 5.71 -13.76
CA TYR A 81 10.92 5.06 -14.79
C TYR A 81 11.38 3.66 -14.37
N TYR A 82 11.89 3.51 -13.15
CA TYR A 82 12.31 2.21 -12.61
C TYR A 82 11.13 1.24 -12.49
N LEU A 83 10.01 1.67 -11.91
CA LEU A 83 8.83 0.83 -11.74
C LEU A 83 8.26 0.38 -13.08
N ASN A 84 8.19 1.28 -14.07
CA ASN A 84 7.78 0.91 -15.42
C ASN A 84 8.70 -0.13 -16.07
N LYS A 85 10.02 -0.04 -15.83
CA LYS A 85 10.97 -1.07 -16.31
C LYS A 85 10.78 -2.43 -15.64
N GLN A 86 10.44 -2.44 -14.35
CA GLN A 86 10.18 -3.68 -13.60
C GLN A 86 8.75 -4.20 -13.80
N LYS A 87 7.92 -3.49 -14.56
CA LYS A 87 6.48 -3.78 -14.72
C LYS A 87 5.75 -3.83 -13.37
N ILE A 88 6.11 -2.94 -12.46
CA ILE A 88 5.44 -2.75 -11.18
C ILE A 88 4.53 -1.54 -11.30
N ASP A 89 3.24 -1.70 -11.01
CA ASP A 89 2.29 -0.61 -11.09
C ASP A 89 2.42 0.36 -9.90
N MET A 90 2.26 1.64 -10.21
CA MET A 90 2.28 2.72 -9.23
C MET A 90 0.86 3.15 -8.87
N ILE A 91 0.42 2.83 -7.66
CA ILE A 91 -0.98 3.01 -7.24
C ILE A 91 -1.17 4.29 -6.40
N MET A 92 -2.02 5.18 -6.91
CA MET A 92 -2.46 6.41 -6.22
C MET A 92 -3.89 6.25 -5.67
N TRP A 93 -4.60 7.34 -5.39
CA TRP A 93 -5.99 7.34 -4.95
C TRP A 93 -6.77 8.45 -5.65
N SER A 94 -8.06 8.21 -5.93
CA SER A 94 -8.99 9.22 -6.43
C SER A 94 -9.67 10.00 -5.31
N LEU A 95 -9.76 9.41 -4.11
CA LEU A 95 -10.42 9.98 -2.93
C LEU A 95 -9.54 9.76 -1.69
N GLU A 96 -9.27 10.83 -0.93
CA GLU A 96 -8.48 10.80 0.29
C GLU A 96 -9.37 11.00 1.51
N THR A 97 -9.24 10.14 2.52
CA THR A 97 -10.12 10.16 3.71
C THR A 97 -9.65 11.09 4.83
N PHE A 98 -8.58 11.88 4.61
CA PHE A 98 -7.94 12.78 5.60
C PHE A 98 -7.73 12.16 7.00
N SER A 99 -7.60 10.83 7.07
CA SER A 99 -7.62 10.03 8.30
C SER A 99 -6.36 10.18 9.18
N TYR A 100 -5.35 10.88 8.67
CA TYR A 100 -4.15 11.29 9.40
C TYR A 100 -4.38 12.55 10.28
N CYS A 101 -5.50 13.24 10.12
CA CYS A 101 -5.85 14.40 10.95
C CYS A 101 -6.40 13.95 12.31
N THR A 102 -5.52 13.84 13.32
CA THR A 102 -5.89 13.50 14.72
C THR A 102 -6.77 14.56 15.40
N ARG A 103 -6.99 15.73 14.80
CA ARG A 103 -7.87 16.79 15.32
C ARG A 103 -9.20 16.91 14.58
N CYS A 104 -9.48 16.03 13.62
CA CYS A 104 -10.79 15.99 12.96
C CYS A 104 -11.74 15.06 13.73
N PRO A 105 -12.99 15.48 14.03
CA PRO A 105 -13.97 14.63 14.72
C PRO A 105 -14.20 13.27 14.04
N MET A 106 -13.99 13.18 12.71
CA MET A 106 -14.14 11.94 11.93
C MET A 106 -13.03 10.90 12.14
N THR A 107 -11.98 11.17 12.94
CA THR A 107 -10.86 10.24 13.15
C THR A 107 -10.82 9.58 14.53
N GLN A 108 -11.72 9.94 15.45
CA GLN A 108 -11.95 9.17 16.68
C GLN A 108 -12.74 7.90 16.32
N GLY A 109 -12.21 6.72 16.70
CA GLY A 109 -12.87 5.43 16.42
C GLY A 109 -12.66 4.86 15.00
N ARG A 110 -11.41 4.79 14.51
CA ARG A 110 -11.07 4.31 13.13
C ARG A 110 -11.78 3.02 12.72
N THR A 111 -11.82 2.01 13.59
CA THR A 111 -12.42 0.72 13.27
C THR A 111 -13.95 0.77 13.18
N GLU A 112 -14.58 1.55 14.06
CA GLU A 112 -16.04 1.76 14.07
C GLU A 112 -16.48 2.57 12.84
N ASN A 113 -15.69 3.59 12.46
CA ASN A 113 -15.91 4.38 11.25
C ASN A 113 -15.79 3.53 9.99
N ASN A 114 -14.82 2.61 9.92
CA ASN A 114 -14.67 1.73 8.76
C ASN A 114 -15.93 0.85 8.56
N ARG A 115 -16.50 0.27 9.63
CA ARG A 115 -17.71 -0.56 9.49
C ARG A 115 -18.90 0.26 8.96
N ALA A 116 -19.12 1.46 9.48
CA ALA A 116 -20.21 2.33 9.04
C ALA A 116 -20.05 2.77 7.58
N VAL A 117 -18.82 3.12 7.16
CA VAL A 117 -18.51 3.49 5.77
C VAL A 117 -18.74 2.31 4.83
N LEU A 118 -18.24 1.13 5.17
CA LEU A 118 -18.41 -0.08 4.36
C LEU A 118 -19.89 -0.44 4.19
N GLN A 119 -20.68 -0.34 5.27
CA GLN A 119 -22.11 -0.58 5.23
C GLN A 119 -22.84 0.43 4.33
N SER A 120 -22.61 1.73 4.53
CA SER A 120 -23.27 2.78 3.74
C SER A 120 -22.97 2.68 2.24
N LEU A 121 -21.73 2.36 1.88
CA LEU A 121 -21.34 2.14 0.49
C LEU A 121 -21.95 0.85 -0.09
N SER A 122 -22.04 -0.22 0.70
CA SER A 122 -22.74 -1.45 0.28
C SER A 122 -24.22 -1.19 0.00
N GLU A 123 -24.91 -0.43 0.86
CA GLU A 123 -26.32 -0.03 0.69
C GLU A 123 -26.53 0.82 -0.58
N ARG A 124 -25.48 1.53 -1.03
CA ARG A 124 -25.47 2.28 -2.29
C ARG A 124 -25.08 1.45 -3.51
N GLY A 125 -24.87 0.14 -3.34
CA GLY A 125 -24.56 -0.81 -4.41
C GLY A 125 -23.08 -0.86 -4.82
N TYR A 126 -22.16 -0.29 -4.03
CA TYR A 126 -20.73 -0.41 -4.31
C TYR A 126 -20.21 -1.80 -3.93
N ARG A 127 -19.32 -2.35 -4.78
CA ARG A 127 -18.55 -3.56 -4.51
C ARG A 127 -17.17 -3.18 -3.98
N PHE A 128 -16.66 -3.94 -3.02
CA PHE A 128 -15.29 -3.79 -2.53
C PHE A 128 -14.39 -4.85 -3.16
N VAL A 129 -13.35 -4.37 -3.83
CA VAL A 129 -12.39 -5.18 -4.57
C VAL A 129 -10.97 -4.80 -4.15
N ILE A 130 -10.02 -5.68 -4.42
CA ILE A 130 -8.59 -5.35 -4.32
C ILE A 130 -8.15 -4.53 -5.54
N VAL A 131 -6.96 -3.93 -5.46
CA VAL A 131 -6.44 -3.06 -6.54
C VAL A 131 -6.30 -3.84 -7.85
N ASN A 132 -5.75 -5.05 -7.82
CA ASN A 132 -5.63 -5.87 -9.03
C ASN A 132 -6.98 -6.11 -9.72
N GLU A 133 -8.00 -6.48 -8.94
CA GLU A 133 -9.36 -6.68 -9.46
C GLU A 133 -9.95 -5.40 -10.08
N LEU A 134 -9.60 -4.22 -9.56
CA LEU A 134 -10.03 -2.93 -10.10
C LEU A 134 -9.31 -2.55 -11.41
N GLN A 135 -8.09 -3.04 -11.62
CA GLN A 135 -7.31 -2.76 -12.83
C GLN A 135 -7.71 -3.63 -14.02
N GLU A 136 -8.40 -4.74 -13.78
CA GLU A 136 -8.92 -5.66 -14.81
C GLU A 136 -10.28 -5.22 -15.41
N GLU A 137 -10.92 -4.18 -14.84
CA GLU A 137 -12.18 -3.58 -15.33
C GLU A 137 -11.96 -2.52 -16.42
#